data_AF-A0A841JXU9-F1
#
_entry.id   AF-A0A841JXU9-F1
#
_cell.length_a   1.000
_cell.length_b   1.000
_cell.length_c   1.000
_cell.angle_alpha   90.00
_cell.angle_beta   90.00
_cell.angle_gamma   90.00
#
_symmetry.space_group_name_H-M   'P 1'
#
loop_
_entity.id
_entity.type
_entity.pdbx_description
1 polymer ?
#
loop_
_entity_poly.entity_id
_entity_poly.type
_entity_poly.pdbx_seq_one_letter_code
_entity_poly.pdbx_strand_id
1 'polypeptide(L)'
;MDEAGIEARRQILRRFSVVTAAAFTLPWSFRGQVMHPSPQPMASPNAPMNQNVPGGLDGAGLAHQSAPGTISPLMWAEIKSDSDKLLQMATDFKAKVDQTNLTATLSLPLIKEAHQIEKMAKEIQQRMRA
;
A
#
# COMPACT_ATOMS: atom_id res chain seq x y z
N MET A 1 -27.62 -36.77 31.01
CA MET A 1 -26.85 -37.15 29.80
C MET A 1 -27.74 -36.80 28.63
N ASP A 2 -27.44 -35.64 28.08
CA ASP A 2 -28.37 -34.71 27.46
C ASP A 2 -28.35 -34.87 25.94
N GLU A 3 -29.50 -35.23 25.36
CA GLU A 3 -29.67 -35.52 23.92
C GLU A 3 -30.42 -34.41 23.17
N ALA A 4 -30.36 -33.16 23.66
CA ALA A 4 -31.08 -32.02 23.08
C ALA A 4 -30.16 -30.91 22.51
N GLY A 5 -28.86 -31.18 22.36
CA GLY A 5 -27.86 -30.15 22.06
C GLY A 5 -27.21 -30.19 20.67
N ILE A 6 -27.52 -31.18 19.83
CA ILE A 6 -26.73 -31.45 18.60
C ILE A 6 -27.48 -31.09 17.30
N GLU A 7 -28.81 -31.03 17.32
CA GLU A 7 -29.59 -30.73 16.10
C GLU A 7 -29.67 -29.23 15.76
N ALA A 8 -29.41 -28.34 16.73
CA ALA A 8 -29.50 -26.89 16.55
C ALA A 8 -28.29 -26.24 15.83
N ARG A 9 -27.31 -27.03 15.37
CA ARG A 9 -26.06 -26.52 14.75
C ARG A 9 -26.03 -26.60 13.22
N ARG A 10 -27.07 -27.14 12.58
CA ARG A 10 -27.07 -27.41 11.12
C ARG A 10 -28.03 -26.56 10.30
N GLN A 11 -28.47 -25.40 10.82
CA GLN A 11 -29.48 -24.57 10.16
C GLN A 11 -29.20 -23.06 10.11
N ILE A 12 -27.94 -22.62 10.20
CA ILE A 12 -27.60 -21.21 9.92
C ILE A 12 -26.41 -21.13 8.95
N LEU A 13 -26.47 -21.96 7.90
CA LEU A 13 -25.63 -21.85 6.71
C LEU A 13 -26.52 -21.61 5.49
N ARG A 14 -27.15 -20.42 5.41
CA ARG A 14 -27.82 -19.93 4.20
C ARG A 14 -28.38 -18.52 4.40
N ARG A 15 -27.56 -17.49 4.15
CA ARG A 15 -28.08 -16.16 3.75
C ARG A 15 -27.24 -15.59 2.62
N PHE A 16 -27.64 -16.02 1.42
CA PHE A 16 -27.70 -15.34 0.13
C PHE A 16 -26.81 -14.11 -0.11
N SER A 17 -25.88 -14.30 -1.03
CA SER A 17 -25.25 -13.31 -1.88
C SER A 17 -26.28 -12.52 -2.71
N VAL A 18 -26.13 -11.19 -2.75
CA VAL A 18 -26.70 -10.36 -3.82
C VAL A 18 -25.57 -9.52 -4.40
N VAL A 19 -25.27 -9.83 -5.66
CA VAL A 19 -24.42 -9.05 -6.57
C VAL A 19 -25.32 -8.02 -7.22
N THR A 20 -24.98 -6.73 -7.12
CA THR A 20 -25.52 -5.68 -7.99
C THR A 20 -24.36 -4.98 -8.67
N ALA A 21 -24.14 -5.37 -9.93
CA ALA A 21 -23.30 -4.65 -10.88
C ALA A 21 -24.04 -3.37 -11.32
N ALA A 22 -23.44 -2.21 -11.09
CA ALA A 22 -23.86 -0.95 -11.70
C ALA A 22 -22.82 -0.54 -12.74
N ALA A 23 -23.25 -0.52 -14.00
CA ALA A 23 -22.48 -0.21 -15.18
C ALA A 23 -22.04 1.26 -15.20
N PHE A 24 -20.73 1.51 -15.36
CA PHE A 24 -20.20 2.81 -15.75
C PHE A 24 -19.83 2.76 -17.23
N THR A 25 -20.69 3.31 -18.09
CA THR A 25 -20.39 3.58 -19.50
C THR A 25 -20.06 5.05 -19.67
N LEU A 26 -18.78 5.39 -19.86
CA LEU A 26 -18.35 6.67 -20.42
C LEU A 26 -17.25 6.39 -21.46
N PRO A 27 -17.50 6.65 -22.76
CA PRO A 27 -16.52 6.43 -23.82
C PRO A 27 -15.44 7.52 -23.77
N TRP A 28 -14.21 7.11 -23.48
CA TRP A 28 -13.03 7.96 -23.66
C TRP A 28 -12.76 8.09 -25.16
N SER A 29 -13.15 9.24 -25.73
CA SER A 29 -12.77 9.61 -27.09
C SER A 29 -11.25 9.79 -27.16
N PHE A 30 -10.55 8.74 -27.60
CA PHE A 30 -9.15 8.81 -28.03
C PHE A 30 -9.07 9.67 -29.30
N ARG A 31 -8.67 10.94 -29.17
CA ARG A 31 -8.19 11.75 -30.30
C ARG A 31 -6.73 11.39 -30.56
N GLY A 32 -6.46 10.92 -31.77
CA GLY A 32 -5.15 10.46 -32.23
C GLY A 32 -4.06 11.52 -32.12
N GLN A 33 -2.89 11.08 -31.67
CA GLN A 33 -1.63 11.80 -31.81
C GLN A 33 -0.93 11.24 -33.06
N VAL A 34 -0.68 12.11 -34.02
CA VAL A 34 0.09 11.81 -35.24
C VAL A 34 1.57 11.81 -34.83
N MET A 35 2.22 10.64 -34.83
CA MET A 35 3.66 10.54 -34.57
C MET A 35 4.45 11.00 -35.80
N HIS A 36 5.20 12.09 -35.66
CA HIS A 36 6.28 12.42 -36.58
C HIS A 36 7.57 11.72 -36.10
N PRO A 37 8.28 10.96 -36.96
CA PRO A 37 9.56 10.38 -36.59
C PRO A 37 10.67 11.45 -36.58
N SER A 38 11.35 11.62 -35.44
CA SER A 38 12.56 12.44 -35.32
C SER A 38 13.77 11.69 -35.91
N PRO A 39 14.64 12.34 -36.70
CA PRO A 39 15.84 11.68 -37.25
C PRO A 39 16.87 11.42 -36.14
N GLN A 40 17.45 10.22 -36.13
CA GLN A 40 18.50 9.83 -35.19
C GLN A 40 19.87 10.37 -35.65
N PRO A 41 20.69 10.93 -34.75
CA PRO A 41 22.05 11.39 -35.09
C PRO A 41 22.98 10.19 -35.33
N MET A 42 23.75 10.22 -36.42
CA MET A 42 24.75 9.21 -36.73
C MET A 42 25.97 9.33 -35.79
N ALA A 43 26.51 8.18 -35.37
CA ALA A 43 27.70 8.09 -34.53
C ALA A 43 28.96 8.58 -35.27
N SER A 44 29.78 9.37 -34.58
CA SER A 44 30.99 9.99 -35.15
C SER A 44 32.08 8.93 -35.41
N PRO A 45 32.74 8.93 -36.58
CA PRO A 45 33.74 7.92 -36.99
C PRO A 45 35.01 7.76 -36.13
N ASN A 46 35.20 8.50 -35.04
CA ASN A 46 36.49 8.56 -34.33
C ASN A 46 36.43 8.22 -32.82
N ALA A 47 35.45 7.42 -32.38
CA ALA A 47 35.43 6.94 -31.00
C ALA A 47 36.35 5.71 -30.81
N PRO A 48 37.28 5.70 -29.83
CA PRO A 48 38.11 4.53 -29.55
C PRO A 48 37.26 3.37 -29.04
N MET A 49 37.24 2.25 -29.75
CA MET A 49 36.56 1.02 -29.33
C MET A 49 37.30 0.39 -28.14
N ASN A 50 36.90 0.74 -26.92
CA ASN A 50 37.29 0.01 -25.72
C ASN A 50 36.26 -1.09 -25.44
N GLN A 51 36.63 -2.34 -25.71
CA GLN A 51 35.81 -3.54 -25.59
C GLN A 51 35.87 -4.13 -24.17
N ASN A 52 35.72 -3.31 -23.13
CA ASN A 52 35.49 -3.79 -21.77
C ASN A 52 34.72 -2.78 -20.91
N VAL A 53 33.66 -2.21 -21.46
CA VAL A 53 32.66 -1.44 -20.71
C VAL A 53 31.37 -2.24 -20.63
N PRO A 54 30.88 -2.61 -19.43
CA PRO A 54 29.50 -3.08 -19.31
C PRO A 54 28.59 -1.96 -19.83
N GLY A 55 27.76 -2.28 -20.83
CA GLY A 55 26.95 -1.29 -21.52
C GLY A 55 26.10 -0.48 -20.55
N GLY A 56 26.25 0.84 -20.59
CA GLY A 56 25.42 1.79 -19.84
C GLY A 56 26.16 2.77 -18.92
N LEU A 57 27.34 3.26 -19.29
CA LEU A 57 28.08 4.27 -18.51
C LEU A 57 28.53 5.46 -19.36
N ASP A 58 27.63 5.99 -20.20
CA ASP A 58 27.90 7.19 -21.01
C ASP A 58 26.96 8.32 -20.59
N GLY A 59 27.50 9.30 -19.87
CA GLY A 59 26.93 10.65 -19.78
C GLY A 59 26.21 10.98 -18.49
N ALA A 60 26.91 11.73 -17.63
CA ALA A 60 26.38 12.52 -16.53
C ALA A 60 25.62 11.75 -15.44
N GLY A 61 26.37 11.35 -14.40
CA GLY A 61 25.86 11.24 -13.03
C GLY A 61 24.50 10.57 -12.92
N LEU A 62 24.46 9.26 -13.16
CA LEU A 62 23.34 8.41 -12.81
C LEU A 62 23.22 8.41 -11.28
N ALA A 63 22.67 9.49 -10.73
CA ALA A 63 21.81 9.39 -9.58
C ALA A 63 20.85 8.27 -9.94
N HIS A 64 20.99 7.14 -9.25
CA HIS A 64 20.01 6.06 -9.23
C HIS A 64 18.75 6.64 -8.59
N GLN A 65 18.11 7.56 -9.30
CA GLN A 65 16.79 8.05 -9.00
C GLN A 65 15.90 6.89 -9.38
N SER A 66 15.68 6.00 -8.41
CA SER A 66 14.54 5.09 -8.40
C SER A 66 13.37 5.88 -9.00
N ALA A 67 12.80 5.36 -10.09
CA ALA A 67 11.70 6.05 -10.76
C ALA A 67 10.67 6.48 -9.70
N PRO A 68 10.19 7.74 -9.71
CA PRO A 68 9.20 8.19 -8.75
C PRO A 68 7.99 7.25 -8.81
N GLY A 69 7.74 6.52 -7.71
CA GLY A 69 6.64 5.55 -7.60
C GLY A 69 7.00 4.07 -7.53
N THR A 70 8.29 3.67 -7.61
CA THR A 70 8.67 2.27 -7.34
C THR A 70 9.09 2.04 -5.90
N ILE A 71 8.22 1.37 -5.11
CA ILE A 71 8.50 0.93 -3.74
C ILE A 71 9.55 -0.19 -3.76
N SER A 72 10.63 -0.04 -2.99
CA SER A 72 11.66 -1.09 -2.87
C SER A 72 11.15 -2.29 -2.04
N PRO A 73 11.63 -3.53 -2.29
CA PRO A 73 11.22 -4.70 -1.50
C PRO A 73 11.48 -4.55 0.00
N LEU A 74 12.56 -3.86 0.38
CA LEU A 74 12.88 -3.56 1.79
C LEU A 74 11.85 -2.60 2.39
N MET A 75 11.51 -1.53 1.67
CA MET A 75 10.48 -0.59 2.13
C MET A 75 9.11 -1.26 2.25
N TRP A 76 8.80 -2.21 1.38
CA TRP A 76 7.56 -2.97 1.48
C TRP A 76 7.52 -3.89 2.70
N ALA A 77 8.65 -4.50 3.06
CA ALA A 77 8.77 -5.28 4.29
C ALA A 77 8.59 -4.41 5.54
N GLU A 78 9.16 -3.20 5.54
CA GLU A 78 8.97 -2.21 6.62
C GLU A 78 7.50 -1.79 6.73
N ILE A 79 6.85 -1.43 5.62
CA ILE A 79 5.43 -1.06 5.59
C ILE A 79 4.57 -2.19 6.16
N LYS A 80 4.86 -3.44 5.81
CA LYS A 80 4.14 -4.60 6.34
C LYS A 80 4.33 -4.74 7.85
N SER A 81 5.58 -4.69 8.31
CA SER A 81 5.90 -4.76 9.74
C SER A 81 5.24 -3.64 10.55
N ASP A 82 5.28 -2.40 10.05
CA ASP A 82 4.65 -1.25 10.69
C ASP A 82 3.11 -1.40 10.69
N SER A 83 2.53 -1.98 9.64
CA SER A 83 1.08 -2.26 9.57
C SER A 83 0.64 -3.32 10.59
N ASP A 84 1.43 -4.38 10.77
CA ASP A 84 1.17 -5.41 11.79
C ASP A 84 1.23 -4.81 13.20
N LYS A 85 2.22 -3.94 13.46
CA LYS A 85 2.33 -3.21 14.72
C LYS A 85 1.16 -2.25 14.95
N LEU A 86 0.72 -1.55 13.90
CA LEU A 86 -0.46 -0.67 13.97
C LEU A 86 -1.72 -1.45 14.36
N LEU A 87 -1.93 -2.63 13.75
CA LEU A 87 -3.04 -3.52 14.09
C LEU A 87 -3.00 -3.94 15.56
N GLN A 88 -1.82 -4.31 16.06
CA GLN A 88 -1.66 -4.69 17.47
C GLN A 88 -2.02 -3.52 18.40
N MET A 89 -1.44 -2.33 18.19
CA MET A 89 -1.74 -1.17 19.04
C MET A 89 -3.23 -0.78 18.99
N ALA A 90 -3.86 -0.85 17.82
CA ALA A 90 -5.28 -0.54 17.67
C ALA A 90 -6.16 -1.57 18.41
N THR A 91 -5.78 -2.84 18.38
CA THR A 91 -6.48 -3.91 19.12
C THR A 91 -6.35 -3.72 20.63
N ASP A 92 -5.14 -3.41 21.11
CA ASP A 92 -4.88 -3.15 22.53
C ASP A 92 -5.62 -1.89 23.01
N PHE A 93 -5.60 -0.82 22.21
CA PHE A 93 -6.35 0.41 22.48
C PHE A 93 -7.84 0.13 22.59
N LYS A 94 -8.40 -0.66 21.67
CA LYS A 94 -9.80 -1.08 21.73
C LYS A 94 -10.09 -1.85 23.03
N ALA A 95 -9.25 -2.81 23.40
CA ALA A 95 -9.45 -3.58 24.62
C ALA A 95 -9.47 -2.69 25.88
N LYS A 96 -8.58 -1.69 25.94
CA LYS A 96 -8.57 -0.70 27.03
C LYS A 96 -9.80 0.20 27.04
N VAL A 97 -10.28 0.61 25.86
CA VAL A 97 -11.52 1.38 25.72
C VAL A 97 -12.73 0.56 26.19
N ASP A 98 -12.83 -0.71 25.78
CA ASP A 98 -13.94 -1.60 26.18
C ASP A 98 -13.98 -1.85 27.69
N GLN A 99 -12.82 -1.81 28.35
CA GLN A 99 -12.71 -1.93 29.82
C GLN A 99 -12.98 -0.61 30.55
N THR A 100 -12.92 0.53 29.86
CA THR A 100 -13.12 1.85 30.47
C THR A 100 -14.63 2.13 30.60
N ASN A 101 -15.08 2.37 31.83
CA ASN A 101 -16.50 2.65 32.11
C ASN A 101 -16.91 4.02 31.54
N LEU A 102 -18.11 4.11 30.93
CA LEU A 102 -18.65 5.31 30.26
C LEU A 102 -18.74 6.56 31.16
N THR A 103 -18.76 6.37 32.47
CA THR A 103 -18.82 7.42 33.49
C THR A 103 -17.45 7.87 34.01
N ALA A 104 -16.38 7.17 33.64
CA ALA A 104 -15.02 7.55 33.99
C ALA A 104 -14.50 8.62 33.02
N THR A 105 -13.83 9.65 33.55
CA THR A 105 -13.11 10.64 32.75
C THR A 105 -12.06 9.92 31.90
N LEU A 106 -12.05 10.15 30.59
CA LEU A 106 -11.14 9.48 29.66
C LEU A 106 -9.68 9.68 30.13
N SER A 107 -8.97 8.58 30.39
CA SER A 107 -7.66 8.68 31.01
C SER A 107 -6.63 9.27 30.03
N LEU A 108 -5.80 10.20 30.50
CA LEU A 108 -4.70 10.79 29.70
C LEU A 108 -3.81 9.74 28.99
N PRO A 109 -3.51 8.58 29.59
CA PRO A 109 -2.79 7.51 28.89
C PRO A 109 -3.50 7.02 27.62
N LEU A 110 -4.82 6.85 27.66
CA LEU A 110 -5.62 6.39 26.52
C LEU A 110 -5.54 7.41 25.36
N ILE A 111 -5.59 8.70 25.67
CA ILE A 111 -5.45 9.78 24.68
C ILE A 111 -4.05 9.75 24.04
N LYS A 112 -3.01 9.50 24.83
CA LYS A 112 -1.62 9.40 24.31
C LYS A 112 -1.46 8.20 23.39
N GLU A 113 -2.05 7.06 23.74
CA GLU A 113 -2.04 5.86 22.88
C GLU A 113 -2.77 6.10 21.55
N ALA A 114 -3.91 6.81 21.57
CA ALA A 114 -4.61 7.20 20.35
C ALA A 114 -3.73 8.08 19.43
N HIS A 115 -3.00 9.06 19.97
CA HIS A 115 -2.05 9.86 19.19
C HIS A 115 -0.89 9.03 18.63
N GLN A 116 -0.43 8.01 19.37
CA GLN A 116 0.63 7.13 18.89
C GLN A 116 0.17 6.27 17.70
N ILE A 117 -1.08 5.79 17.73
CA ILE A 117 -1.72 5.10 16.60
C ILE A 117 -1.79 6.04 15.38
N GLU A 118 -2.25 7.28 15.57
CA GLU A 118 -2.31 8.28 14.49
C GLU A 118 -0.93 8.54 13.86
N LYS A 119 0.10 8.72 14.71
CA LYS A 119 1.46 8.93 14.25
C LYS A 119 1.96 7.78 13.39
N MET A 120 1.77 6.54 13.84
CA MET A 120 2.21 5.37 13.09
C MET A 120 1.46 5.21 11.76
N ALA A 121 0.16 5.46 11.74
CA ALA A 121 -0.62 5.46 10.50
C ALA A 121 -0.09 6.51 9.50
N LYS A 122 0.27 7.70 9.98
CA LYS A 122 0.88 8.75 9.15
C LYS A 122 2.25 8.35 8.62
N GLU A 123 3.09 7.71 9.43
CA GLU A 123 4.42 7.22 9.02
C GLU A 123 4.30 6.17 7.90
N ILE A 124 3.38 5.21 8.02
CA ILE A 124 3.10 4.23 6.98
C ILE A 124 2.68 4.92 5.67
N GLN A 125 1.75 5.87 5.76
CA GLN A 125 1.29 6.63 4.59
C GLN A 125 2.42 7.42 3.94
N GLN A 126 3.33 8.01 4.72
CA GLN A 126 4.48 8.72 4.21
C GLN A 126 5.43 7.77 3.47
N ARG A 127 5.73 6.60 4.03
CA ARG A 127 6.56 5.57 3.39
C ARG A 127 5.95 5.05 2.08
N MET A 128 4.63 4.93 2.00
CA MET A 128 3.94 4.53 0.77
C MET A 128 4.00 5.59 -0.35
N ARG A 129 4.24 6.86 0.00
CA ARG A 129 4.30 7.98 -0.94
C ARG A 129 5.72 8.39 -1.31
N ALA A 130 6.71 7.92 -0.55
CA ALA A 130 8.14 8.13 -0.79
C ALA A 130 8.60 7.29 -1.98
#